data_AF-A0A821KYJ1-F1
#
_entry.id   AF-A0A821KYJ1-F1
#
_cell.length_a   1.000
_cell.length_b   1.000
_cell.length_c   1.000
_cell.angle_alpha   90.00
_cell.angle_beta   90.00
_cell.angle_gamma   90.00
#
_symmetry.space_group_name_H-M   'P 1'
#
loop_
_entity.id
_entity.type
_entity.pdbx_description
1 polymer ?
#
loop_
_entity_poly.entity_id
_entity_poly.type
_entity_poly.pdbx_seq_one_letter_code
_entity_poly.pdbx_strand_id
1 'polypeptide(L)'
;MTTNEISFIISQKGRKMLNINNFIFKLNKTTSTTKYYRCEDSRCTVTARTDLQDTLLNIKGDHCHPPEPEEIQIRTFKQVVKARAINESTPIPQIYDEEAARMHLSTLSIATLPSQSELS
;
A
#
# COMPACT_ATOMS: atom_id res chain seq x y z
N MET A 1 -9.19 -18.73 13.31
CA MET A 1 -8.66 -18.47 11.96
C MET A 1 -8.39 -16.98 11.87
N THR A 2 -7.13 -16.55 11.98
CA THR A 2 -6.76 -15.13 11.83
C THR A 2 -6.91 -14.77 10.36
N THR A 3 -7.89 -13.93 10.04
CA THR A 3 -8.08 -13.37 8.71
C THR A 3 -6.95 -12.39 8.43
N ASN A 4 -6.07 -12.70 7.49
CA ASN A 4 -5.03 -11.76 7.06
C ASN A 4 -5.68 -10.66 6.23
N GLU A 5 -5.45 -9.41 6.59
CA GLU A 5 -5.90 -8.25 5.83
C GLU A 5 -4.97 -8.04 4.65
N ILE A 6 -5.50 -8.16 3.43
CA ILE A 6 -4.72 -8.07 2.20
C ILE A 6 -5.24 -6.88 1.38
N SER A 7 -4.33 -6.00 0.97
CA SER A 7 -4.64 -4.91 0.06
C SER A 7 -3.48 -4.65 -0.91
N PHE A 8 -3.70 -3.78 -1.89
CA PHE A 8 -2.69 -3.45 -2.89
C PHE A 8 -2.41 -1.95 -2.89
N ILE A 9 -1.13 -1.62 -2.89
CA ILE A 9 -0.66 -0.25 -3.01
C ILE A 9 0.24 -0.12 -4.23
N ILE A 10 0.38 1.10 -4.73
CA ILE A 10 1.22 1.43 -5.88
C ILE A 10 2.42 2.20 -5.35
N SER A 11 3.63 1.76 -5.71
CA SER A 11 4.86 2.47 -5.39
C SER A 11 4.93 3.82 -6.09
N GLN A 12 5.82 4.71 -5.65
CA GLN A 12 6.06 5.99 -6.32
C GLN A 12 6.43 5.82 -7.81
N LYS A 13 7.02 4.68 -8.19
CA LYS A 13 7.40 4.35 -9.57
C LYS A 13 6.31 3.57 -10.33
N GLY A 14 5.08 3.53 -9.82
CA GLY A 14 3.95 2.86 -10.48
C GLY A 14 3.91 1.33 -10.36
N ARG A 15 4.77 0.72 -9.53
CA ARG A 15 4.78 -0.75 -9.37
C ARG A 15 3.74 -1.18 -8.35
N LYS A 16 2.94 -2.21 -8.68
CA LYS A 16 1.99 -2.83 -7.74
C LYS A 16 2.74 -3.56 -6.63
N MET A 17 2.39 -3.26 -5.40
CA MET A 17 2.93 -3.83 -4.17
C MET A 17 1.80 -4.45 -3.36
N LEU A 18 2.12 -5.52 -2.65
CA LEU A 18 1.17 -6.27 -1.84
C LEU A 18 1.30 -5.80 -0.39
N ASN A 19 0.20 -5.42 0.23
CA ASN A 19 0.12 -5.15 1.66
C ASN A 19 -0.55 -6.33 2.36
N ILE A 20 0.06 -6.84 3.43
CA ILE A 20 -0.52 -7.88 4.28
C ILE A 20 -0.30 -7.48 5.74
N ASN A 21 -1.37 -7.35 6.53
CA ASN A 21 -1.29 -7.05 7.97
C ASN A 21 -0.33 -5.89 8.29
N ASN A 22 -0.42 -4.83 7.50
CA ASN A 22 0.42 -3.63 7.60
C ASN A 22 1.91 -3.82 7.27
N PHE A 23 2.26 -4.86 6.52
CA PHE A 23 3.57 -5.08 5.94
C PHE A 23 3.54 -4.96 4.42
N ILE A 24 4.48 -4.22 3.86
CA ILE A 24 4.58 -4.00 2.43
C ILE A 24 5.53 -5.01 1.80
N PHE A 25 5.09 -5.60 0.69
CA PHE A 25 5.84 -6.57 -0.08
C PHE A 25 6.00 -6.12 -1.54
N LYS A 26 7.22 -6.27 -2.05
CA LYS A 26 7.60 -6.04 -3.45
C LYS A 26 7.45 -7.34 -4.25
N LEU A 27 6.88 -7.23 -5.45
CA LEU A 27 6.88 -8.34 -6.39
C LEU A 27 8.32 -8.66 -6.79
N ASN A 28 8.75 -9.89 -6.52
CA ASN A 28 10.08 -10.39 -6.86
C ASN A 28 10.06 -11.08 -8.23
N LYS A 29 9.09 -11.99 -8.43
CA LYS A 29 8.91 -12.68 -9.72
C LYS A 29 7.50 -13.22 -9.87
N THR A 30 7.09 -13.43 -11.11
CA THR A 30 5.83 -14.10 -11.46
C THR A 30 6.14 -15.37 -12.24
N THR A 31 5.49 -16.46 -11.86
CA THR A 31 5.48 -17.73 -12.58
C THR A 31 4.12 -17.92 -13.24
N SER A 32 3.93 -18.95 -14.06
CA SER A 32 2.67 -19.25 -14.76
C SER A 32 1.45 -19.41 -13.85
N THR A 33 1.63 -19.67 -12.55
CA THR A 33 0.53 -19.91 -11.61
C THR A 33 0.62 -19.09 -10.32
N THR A 34 1.76 -18.44 -10.04
CA THR A 34 2.05 -17.89 -8.71
C THR A 34 2.92 -16.64 -8.82
N LYS A 35 2.56 -15.62 -8.04
CA LYS A 35 3.37 -14.43 -7.83
C LYS A 35 4.13 -14.56 -6.52
N TYR A 36 5.43 -14.27 -6.57
CA TYR A 36 6.34 -14.34 -5.43
C TYR A 36 6.70 -12.93 -4.99
N TYR A 37 6.49 -12.66 -3.72
CA TYR A 37 6.75 -11.38 -3.10
C TYR A 37 7.80 -11.50 -2.00
N ARG A 38 8.53 -10.43 -1.77
CA ARG A 38 9.47 -10.27 -0.65
C ARG A 38 9.15 -8.98 0.08
N CYS A 39 9.36 -8.97 1.40
CA CYS A 39 9.20 -7.75 2.19
C CYS A 39 10.00 -6.57 1.59
N GLU A 40 9.46 -5.36 1.73
CA GLU A 40 10.09 -4.13 1.25
C GLU A 40 11.39 -3.81 2.00
N ASP A 41 11.48 -4.06 3.32
CA ASP A 41 12.71 -3.90 4.10
C ASP A 41 13.75 -4.94 3.65
N SER A 42 14.93 -4.45 3.24
CA SER A 42 16.03 -5.29 2.74
C SER A 42 16.62 -6.23 3.81
N ARG A 43 16.49 -5.85 5.08
CA ARG A 43 16.92 -6.66 6.23
C ARG A 43 15.93 -7.78 6.55
N CYS A 44 14.70 -7.68 6.02
CA CYS A 44 13.66 -8.66 6.22
C CYS A 44 13.71 -9.77 5.16
N THR A 45 13.54 -11.02 5.61
CA THR A 45 13.58 -12.22 4.77
C THR A 45 12.20 -12.82 4.52
N VAL A 46 11.14 -12.20 5.06
CA VAL A 46 9.78 -12.68 4.88
C VAL A 46 9.37 -12.65 3.41
N THR A 47 8.75 -13.73 2.98
CA THR A 47 8.24 -13.88 1.62
C THR A 47 6.76 -14.23 1.64
N ALA A 48 6.03 -13.74 0.66
CA ALA A 48 4.62 -14.05 0.46
C ALA A 48 4.40 -14.60 -0.95
N ARG A 49 3.35 -15.39 -1.11
CA ARG A 49 2.93 -15.97 -2.39
C ARG A 49 1.46 -15.73 -2.59
N THR A 50 1.10 -15.29 -3.78
CA THR A 50 -0.30 -15.22 -4.22
C THR A 50 -0.48 -16.03 -5.49
N ASP A 51 -1.72 -16.41 -5.80
CA ASP A 51 -2.06 -16.86 -7.15
C ASP A 51 -2.01 -15.69 -8.15
N LEU A 52 -2.38 -15.96 -9.40
CA LEU A 52 -2.46 -14.91 -10.42
C LEU A 52 -3.63 -13.94 -10.20
N GLN A 53 -4.67 -14.40 -9.51
CA GLN A 53 -5.88 -13.65 -9.11
C GLN A 53 -5.68 -12.84 -7.83
N ASP A 54 -4.43 -12.71 -7.35
CA ASP A 54 -4.06 -11.92 -6.18
C ASP A 54 -4.59 -12.47 -4.83
N THR A 55 -4.99 -13.74 -4.78
CA THR A 55 -5.36 -14.46 -3.55
C THR A 55 -4.11 -14.91 -2.80
N LEU A 56 -4.02 -14.61 -1.51
CA LEU A 56 -2.89 -15.04 -0.68
C LEU A 56 -2.89 -16.55 -0.51
N LEU A 57 -1.79 -17.18 -0.93
CA LEU A 57 -1.57 -18.62 -0.78
C LEU A 57 -0.82 -18.93 0.51
N ASN A 58 0.29 -18.21 0.76
CA ASN A 58 1.12 -18.45 1.94
C ASN A 58 2.07 -17.28 2.24
N ILE A 59 2.49 -17.18 3.50
CA ILE A 59 3.53 -16.28 4.00
C ILE A 59 4.58 -17.14 4.73
N LYS A 60 5.87 -16.85 4.52
CA LYS A 60 6.97 -17.60 5.15
C LYS A 60 7.96 -16.66 5.81
N GLY A 61 8.34 -17.01 7.04
CA GLY A 61 9.30 -16.29 7.89
C GLY A 61 8.61 -15.32 8.85
N ASP A 62 9.42 -14.69 9.68
CA ASP A 62 8.99 -13.72 10.69
C ASP A 62 9.61 -12.34 10.40
N HIS A 63 8.82 -11.28 10.58
CA HIS A 63 9.29 -9.92 10.37
C HIS A 63 10.27 -9.52 11.48
N CYS A 64 11.41 -8.95 11.09
CA CYS A 64 12.40 -8.39 12.01
C CYS A 64 12.18 -6.90 12.31
N HIS A 65 11.02 -6.36 11.95
CA HIS A 65 10.64 -4.95 12.10
C HIS A 65 9.16 -4.86 12.44
N PRO A 66 8.71 -3.78 13.09
CA PRO A 66 7.30 -3.57 13.37
C PRO A 66 6.50 -3.31 12.08
N PRO A 67 5.18 -3.54 12.10
CA PRO A 67 4.30 -3.10 11.02
C PRO A 67 4.28 -1.59 10.92
N GLU A 68 4.05 -1.07 9.70
CA GLU A 68 4.06 0.36 9.39
C GLU A 68 2.67 0.79 8.86
N PRO A 69 1.63 0.80 9.72
CA PRO A 69 0.26 1.11 9.31
C PRO A 69 0.13 2.53 8.75
N GLU A 70 0.89 3.47 9.29
CA GLU A 70 0.85 4.88 8.90
C GLU A 70 1.38 5.08 7.48
N GLU A 71 2.46 4.39 7.12
CA GLU A 71 3.01 4.46 5.77
C GLU A 71 2.01 3.94 4.74
N ILE A 72 1.31 2.86 5.08
CA ILE A 72 0.26 2.30 4.21
C ILE A 72 -0.89 3.27 4.07
N GLN A 73 -1.36 3.86 5.18
CA GLN A 73 -2.43 4.86 5.14
C GLN A 73 -2.06 6.04 4.23
N ILE A 74 -0.84 6.57 4.36
CA ILE A 74 -0.35 7.68 3.52
C ILE A 74 -0.27 7.25 2.05
N ARG A 75 0.30 6.07 1.76
CA ARG A 75 0.42 5.58 0.38
C ARG A 75 -0.95 5.34 -0.25
N THR A 76 -1.88 4.71 0.49
CA THR A 76 -3.27 4.51 0.04
C THR A 76 -3.97 5.83 -0.21
N PHE A 77 -3.85 6.81 0.70
CA PHE A 77 -4.41 8.15 0.52
C PHE A 77 -3.90 8.81 -0.76
N LYS A 78 -2.57 8.83 -0.98
CA LYS A 78 -1.97 9.38 -2.20
C LYS A 78 -2.49 8.70 -3.46
N GLN A 79 -2.71 7.38 -3.42
CA GLN A 79 -3.24 6.65 -4.56
C GLN A 79 -4.69 7.04 -4.87
N VAL A 80 -5.53 7.18 -3.85
CA VAL A 80 -6.94 7.56 -4.04
C VAL A 80 -7.02 8.97 -4.62
N VAL A 81 -6.29 9.92 -4.04
CA VAL A 81 -6.25 11.31 -4.54
C VAL A 81 -5.77 11.36 -6.00
N LYS A 82 -4.67 10.66 -6.33
CA LYS A 82 -4.18 10.59 -7.71
C LYS A 82 -5.16 9.93 -8.67
N ALA A 83 -5.81 8.84 -8.25
CA ALA A 83 -6.79 8.15 -9.09
C ALA A 83 -7.99 9.05 -9.37
N ARG A 84 -8.51 9.77 -8.37
CA ARG A 84 -9.63 10.71 -8.56
C ARG A 84 -9.21 11.89 -9.44
N ALA A 85 -8.04 12.46 -9.23
CA ALA A 85 -7.53 13.58 -10.04
C ALA A 85 -7.39 13.23 -11.53
N ILE A 86 -7.15 11.96 -11.87
CA ILE A 86 -7.07 11.49 -13.27
C ILE A 86 -8.46 11.24 -13.87
N ASN A 87 -9.40 10.74 -13.08
CA ASN A 87 -10.71 10.30 -13.57
C ASN A 87 -11.82 11.35 -13.45
N GLU A 88 -11.62 12.37 -12.62
CA GLU A 88 -12.61 13.41 -12.33
C GLU A 88 -12.05 14.79 -12.71
N SER A 89 -12.95 15.71 -13.06
CA SER A 89 -12.59 17.12 -13.26
C SER A 89 -12.51 17.92 -11.94
N THR A 90 -12.70 17.27 -10.79
CA THR A 90 -12.67 17.90 -9.47
C THR A 90 -11.25 18.41 -9.18
N PRO A 91 -11.08 19.66 -8.71
CA PRO A 91 -9.77 20.19 -8.36
C PRO A 91 -9.07 19.35 -7.27
N ILE A 92 -7.76 19.13 -7.41
CA ILE A 92 -6.94 18.35 -6.46
C ILE A 92 -7.12 18.81 -4.99
N PRO A 93 -7.15 20.13 -4.67
CA PRO A 93 -7.36 20.57 -3.29
C PRO A 93 -8.67 20.07 -2.69
N GLN A 94 -9.74 20.07 -3.47
CA GLN A 94 -11.05 19.60 -3.01
C GLN A 94 -11.05 18.08 -2.81
N ILE A 95 -10.47 17.32 -3.74
CA ILE A 95 -10.30 15.86 -3.57
C ILE A 95 -9.51 15.54 -2.30
N TYR A 96 -8.46 16.31 -2.02
CA TYR A 96 -7.63 16.12 -0.84
C TYR A 96 -8.43 16.34 0.45
N ASP A 97 -9.18 17.44 0.56
CA ASP A 97 -9.99 17.75 1.76
C ASP A 97 -11.10 16.72 1.96
N GLU A 98 -11.77 16.30 0.89
CA GLU A 98 -12.80 15.26 0.92
C GLU A 98 -12.24 13.90 1.39
N GLU A 99 -11.13 13.45 0.81
CA GLU A 99 -10.53 12.16 1.21
C GLU A 99 -9.91 12.24 2.60
N ALA A 100 -9.37 13.39 3.01
CA ALA A 100 -8.81 13.58 4.35
C ALA A 100 -9.92 13.54 5.42
N ALA A 101 -11.10 14.09 5.11
CA ALA A 101 -12.27 13.95 5.96
C ALA A 101 -12.86 12.53 5.96
N ARG A 102 -12.74 11.81 4.84
CA ARG A 102 -13.29 10.44 4.68
C ARG A 102 -12.44 9.37 5.34
N MET A 103 -11.12 9.49 5.29
CA MET A 103 -10.21 8.48 5.84
C MET A 103 -10.01 8.68 7.34
N HIS A 104 -10.18 7.62 8.13
CA HIS A 104 -9.82 7.59 9.56
C HIS A 104 -8.30 7.47 9.73
N LEU A 105 -7.57 8.47 9.24
CA LEU A 105 -6.11 8.54 9.36
C LEU A 105 -5.71 8.72 10.82
N SER A 106 -4.61 8.07 11.21
CA SER A 106 -4.02 8.29 12.53
C SER A 106 -3.43 9.71 12.63
N THR A 107 -3.28 10.24 13.86
CA THR A 107 -2.67 11.57 14.09
C THR A 107 -1.28 11.69 13.47
N LEU A 108 -0.47 10.63 13.51
CA LEU A 108 0.87 10.60 12.93
C LEU A 108 0.83 10.58 11.40
N SER A 109 -0.13 9.84 10.82
CA SER A 109 -0.38 9.86 9.38
C SER A 109 -0.79 11.24 8.90
N ILE A 110 -1.68 11.92 9.62
CA ILE A 110 -2.13 13.29 9.31
C ILE A 110 -0.95 14.27 9.33
N ALA A 111 -0.09 14.19 10.34
CA ALA A 111 1.09 15.06 10.46
C ALA A 111 2.11 14.87 9.32
N THR A 112 2.12 13.69 8.71
CA THR A 112 3.07 13.30 7.64
C THR A 112 2.44 13.32 6.25
N LEU A 113 1.18 13.76 6.13
CA LEU A 113 0.55 13.89 4.82
C LEU A 113 1.33 14.90 3.96
N PRO A 114 1.54 14.60 2.66
CA PRO A 114 2.23 15.52 1.77
C PRO A 114 1.42 16.82 1.63
N SER A 115 2.09 17.97 1.67
CA SER A 115 1.47 19.23 1.31
C SER A 115 0.98 19.20 -0.14
N GLN A 116 -0.07 19.96 -0.45
CA GLN A 116 -0.72 19.99 -1.78
C GLN A 116 0.28 20.22 -2.94
N SER A 117 1.41 20.87 -2.68
CA SER A 117 2.52 21.12 -3.62
C SER A 117 3.28 19.87 -4.09
N GLU A 118 3.17 18.73 -3.40
CA GLU A 118 3.87 17.49 -3.78
C GLU A 118 3.01 16.55 -4.65
N LEU A 119 1.77 16.96 -4.92
CA LEU A 119 0.80 16.19 -5.71
C LEU A 119 0.57 16.77 -7.11
N SER A 120 1.16 17.94 -7.42
CA SER A 120 1.15 18.62 -8.72
C SER A 120 2.28 18.16 -9.64
#